data_AF-A0A0B2UPG3-F1
#
_entry.id   AF-A0A0B2UPG3-F1
#
_cell.length_a   1.000
_cell.length_b   1.000
_cell.length_c   1.000
_cell.angle_alpha   90.00
_cell.angle_beta   90.00
_cell.angle_gamma   90.00
#
_symmetry.space_group_name_H-M   'P 1'
#
loop_
_entity.id
_entity.type
_entity.pdbx_description
1 polymer ?
#
loop_
_entity_poly.entity_id
_entity_poly.type
_entity_poly.pdbx_seq_one_letter_code
_entity_poly.pdbx_strand_id
1 'polypeptide(L)'
;MLNEDEAAKENVELLWRLAKACFLWGNSMQKKNPKRKLLIFEGRTYAQSAYSLDENSFEALRWTAVLVGSATDFMGPKERAEQGHVFKV
;
A
#
# COMPACT_ATOMS: atom_id res chain seq x y z
N MET A 1 -0.30 -4.22 -13.86
CA MET A 1 -1.15 -5.44 -13.86
C MET A 1 -2.64 -5.15 -14.16
N LEU A 2 -3.11 -3.89 -14.13
CA LEU A 2 -4.53 -3.54 -14.32
C LEU A 2 -4.77 -2.64 -15.55
N ASN A 3 -3.95 -2.76 -16.60
CA ASN A 3 -3.83 -1.69 -17.60
C ASN A 3 -5.04 -1.59 -18.57
N GLU A 4 -6.03 -2.48 -18.49
CA GLU A 4 -7.13 -2.55 -19.48
C GLU A 4 -8.55 -2.60 -18.86
N ASP A 5 -8.68 -2.74 -17.53
CA ASP A 5 -9.98 -2.88 -16.85
C ASP A 5 -10.18 -1.74 -15.84
N GLU A 6 -10.94 -0.73 -16.25
CA GLU A 6 -11.27 0.42 -15.39
C GLU A 6 -12.14 -0.01 -14.18
N ALA A 7 -13.02 -0.99 -14.35
CA ALA A 7 -13.84 -1.49 -13.23
C ALA A 7 -12.96 -2.17 -12.16
N ALA A 8 -11.88 -2.82 -12.58
CA ALA A 8 -10.91 -3.40 -11.66
C ALA A 8 -10.11 -2.34 -10.87
N LYS A 9 -9.92 -1.13 -11.42
CA LYS A 9 -9.23 -0.02 -10.73
C LYS A 9 -10.09 0.69 -9.71
N GLU A 10 -11.42 0.55 -9.80
CA GLU A 10 -12.38 1.15 -8.86
C GLU A 10 -12.98 0.12 -7.89
N ASN A 11 -12.59 -1.15 -8.00
CA ASN A 11 -13.06 -2.21 -7.12
C ASN A 11 -12.27 -2.21 -5.81
N VAL A 12 -12.84 -1.60 -4.77
CA VAL A 12 -12.28 -1.53 -3.40
C VAL A 12 -11.82 -2.91 -2.92
N GLU A 13 -12.65 -3.93 -3.09
CA GLU A 13 -12.40 -5.30 -2.66
C GLU A 13 -11.18 -5.91 -3.36
N LEU A 14 -11.02 -5.67 -4.66
CA LEU A 14 -9.86 -6.13 -5.40
C LEU A 14 -8.59 -5.39 -4.96
N LEU A 15 -8.67 -4.07 -4.84
CA LEU A 15 -7.51 -3.22 -4.55
C LEU A 15 -6.86 -3.56 -3.20
N TRP A 16 -7.63 -3.69 -2.12
CA TRP A 16 -7.03 -4.02 -0.82
C TRP A 16 -6.45 -5.45 -0.82
N ARG A 17 -7.04 -6.39 -1.58
CA ARG A 17 -6.50 -7.74 -1.74
C ARG A 17 -5.18 -7.74 -2.51
N LEU A 18 -5.04 -6.93 -3.55
CA LEU A 18 -3.77 -6.71 -4.25
C LEU A 18 -2.73 -6.09 -3.34
N ALA A 19 -3.12 -5.06 -2.56
CA ALA A 19 -2.25 -4.45 -1.57
C ALA A 19 -1.70 -5.47 -0.56
N LYS A 20 -2.59 -6.31 -0.01
CA LYS A 20 -2.23 -7.44 0.87
C LYS A 20 -1.27 -8.41 0.19
N ALA A 21 -1.53 -8.79 -1.06
CA ALA A 21 -0.69 -9.72 -1.81
C ALA A 21 0.73 -9.15 -2.01
N CYS A 22 0.84 -7.87 -2.39
CA CYS A 22 2.12 -7.16 -2.50
C CYS A 22 2.88 -7.15 -1.16
N PHE A 23 2.19 -6.86 -0.05
CA PHE A 23 2.79 -6.88 1.28
C PHE A 23 3.31 -8.28 1.65
N LEU A 24 2.50 -9.32 1.49
CA LEU A 24 2.87 -10.69 1.83
C LEU A 24 4.03 -11.18 0.96
N TRP A 25 4.01 -10.88 -0.34
CA TRP A 25 5.08 -11.26 -1.25
C TRP A 25 6.37 -10.49 -0.96
N GLY A 26 6.28 -9.19 -0.69
CA GLY A 26 7.45 -8.40 -0.29
C GLY A 26 8.12 -8.96 0.97
N ASN A 27 7.31 -9.37 1.96
CA ASN A 27 7.82 -9.90 3.23
C ASN A 27 8.22 -11.39 3.20
N SER A 28 7.88 -12.14 2.16
CA SER A 28 8.43 -13.50 1.96
C SER A 28 9.85 -13.48 1.36
N MET A 29 10.31 -12.32 0.88
CA MET A 29 11.67 -12.13 0.36
C MET A 29 12.68 -11.77 1.46
N GLN A 30 13.97 -12.01 1.18
CA GLN A 30 15.04 -11.51 2.04
C GLN A 30 15.01 -9.98 2.15
N LYS A 31 15.35 -9.43 3.32
CA LYS A 31 15.29 -7.97 3.59
C LYS A 31 16.06 -7.11 2.57
N LYS A 32 17.17 -7.61 2.02
CA LYS A 32 18.02 -6.89 1.05
C LYS A 32 17.54 -7.04 -0.41
N ASN A 33 16.46 -7.79 -0.67
CA ASN A 33 15.98 -7.98 -2.03
C ASN A 33 15.39 -6.66 -2.56
N PRO A 34 15.91 -6.11 -3.68
CA PRO A 34 15.43 -4.84 -4.22
C PRO A 34 13.96 -4.88 -4.64
N LYS A 35 13.43 -6.06 -5.00
CA LYS A 35 12.01 -6.23 -5.32
C LYS A 35 11.08 -6.01 -4.13
N ARG A 36 11.58 -6.21 -2.89
CA ARG A 36 10.80 -5.94 -1.68
C ARG A 36 10.35 -4.47 -1.65
N LYS A 37 11.26 -3.54 -1.94
CA LYS A 37 10.93 -2.11 -1.99
C LYS A 37 9.81 -1.83 -2.99
N LEU A 38 9.95 -2.35 -4.22
CA LEU A 38 8.98 -2.15 -5.29
C LEU A 38 7.59 -2.66 -4.90
N LEU A 39 7.50 -3.88 -4.35
CA LEU A 39 6.24 -4.47 -3.91
C LEU A 39 5.58 -3.68 -2.76
N ILE A 40 6.36 -3.20 -1.80
CA ILE A 40 5.80 -2.41 -0.68
C ILE A 40 5.24 -1.08 -1.19
N PHE A 41 5.92 -0.40 -2.12
CA PHE A 41 5.39 0.84 -2.71
C PHE A 41 4.19 0.59 -3.63
N GLU A 42 4.19 -0.47 -4.43
CA GLU A 42 3.05 -0.84 -5.27
C GLU A 42 1.81 -1.19 -4.42
N GLY A 43 1.99 -2.02 -3.40
CA GLY A 43 0.93 -2.37 -2.46
C GLY A 43 0.36 -1.14 -1.76
N ARG A 44 1.22 -0.20 -1.35
CA ARG A 44 0.80 1.06 -0.73
C ARG A 44 -0.12 1.85 -1.65
N THR A 45 0.22 1.98 -2.93
CA THR A 45 -0.64 2.65 -3.91
C THR A 45 -2.02 2.00 -3.99
N TYR A 46 -2.07 0.67 -4.07
CA TYR A 46 -3.36 -0.04 -4.10
C TYR A 46 -4.19 0.16 -2.83
N ALA A 47 -3.56 0.12 -1.66
CA ALA A 47 -4.27 0.34 -0.40
C ALA A 47 -4.83 1.76 -0.29
N GLN A 48 -4.04 2.77 -0.65
CA GLN A 48 -4.48 4.16 -0.65
C GLN A 48 -5.61 4.39 -1.65
N SER A 49 -5.53 3.83 -2.86
CA SER A 49 -6.64 3.88 -3.82
C SER A 49 -7.91 3.24 -3.27
N ALA A 50 -7.81 2.07 -2.61
CA ALA A 50 -8.96 1.40 -2.00
C ALA A 50 -9.61 2.28 -0.92
N TYR A 51 -8.80 2.88 -0.05
CA TYR A 51 -9.29 3.72 1.05
C TYR A 51 -9.92 5.02 0.54
N SER A 52 -9.34 5.65 -0.48
CA SER A 52 -9.93 6.85 -1.10
C SER A 52 -11.26 6.58 -1.82
N LEU A 53 -11.51 5.34 -2.25
CA LEU A 53 -12.77 4.94 -2.88
C LEU A 53 -13.87 4.61 -1.85
N ASP A 54 -13.49 4.04 -0.71
CA ASP A 54 -14.40 3.79 0.42
C ASP A 54 -13.66 3.90 1.77
N GLU A 55 -13.77 5.06 2.40
CA GLU A 55 -13.16 5.34 3.70
C GLU A 55 -13.80 4.55 4.85
N ASN A 56 -14.98 3.94 4.64
CA ASN A 56 -15.62 3.08 5.63
C ASN A 56 -15.15 1.62 5.55
N SER A 57 -14.36 1.26 4.53
CA SER A 57 -13.80 -0.07 4.39
C SER A 57 -12.67 -0.30 5.41
N PHE A 58 -12.98 -1.06 6.46
CA PHE A 58 -12.01 -1.42 7.49
C PHE A 58 -10.75 -2.09 6.92
N GLU A 59 -10.89 -2.99 5.94
CA GLU A 59 -9.75 -3.67 5.33
C GLU A 59 -8.91 -2.69 4.49
N ALA A 60 -9.52 -1.75 3.76
CA ALA A 60 -8.79 -0.73 3.02
C ALA A 60 -7.97 0.17 3.96
N LEU A 61 -8.57 0.63 5.07
CA LEU A 61 -7.88 1.40 6.10
C LEU A 61 -6.74 0.60 6.74
N ARG A 62 -6.99 -0.65 7.13
CA ARG A 62 -6.02 -1.54 7.74
C ARG A 62 -4.80 -1.73 6.86
N TRP A 63 -5.00 -2.10 5.58
CA TRP A 63 -3.89 -2.31 4.66
C TRP A 63 -3.16 -1.02 4.32
N THR A 64 -3.85 0.12 4.28
CA THR A 64 -3.22 1.44 4.14
C THR A 64 -2.25 1.71 5.29
N ALA A 65 -2.69 1.53 6.54
CA ALA A 65 -1.83 1.73 7.70
C ALA A 65 -0.60 0.79 7.70
N VAL A 66 -0.82 -0.51 7.42
CA VAL A 66 0.27 -1.51 7.38
C VAL A 66 1.31 -1.16 6.31
N LEU A 67 0.87 -0.83 5.10
CA LEU A 67 1.78 -0.57 3.98
C LEU A 67 2.48 0.78 4.08
N VAL A 68 1.82 1.81 4.62
CA VAL A 68 2.51 3.08 4.89
C VAL A 68 3.58 2.88 5.97
N GLY A 69 3.27 2.18 7.06
CA GLY A 69 4.27 1.84 8.09
C GLY A 69 5.44 1.06 7.49
N SER A 70 5.16 0.08 6.64
CA SER A 70 6.19 -0.74 5.97
C SER A 70 7.04 0.05 4.98
N ALA A 71 6.48 1.07 4.33
CA ALA A 71 7.20 1.89 3.37
C ALA A 71 8.26 2.78 4.05
N THR A 72 8.10 3.10 5.34
CA THR A 72 9.05 3.93 6.10
C THR A 72 10.45 3.30 6.22
N ASP A 73 10.56 1.98 6.12
CA ASP A 73 11.84 1.25 6.06
C ASP A 73 12.72 1.69 4.88
N PHE A 74 12.10 2.22 3.81
CA PHE A 74 12.76 2.55 2.55
C PHE A 74 12.84 4.05 2.25
N MET A 75 12.33 4.88 3.16
CA MET A 75 12.26 6.33 3.03
C MET A 75 13.40 7.02 3.78
N GLY A 76 13.82 8.18 3.27
CA GLY A 76 14.74 9.05 3.99
C GLY A 76 14.09 9.70 5.22
N PRO A 77 14.88 10.29 6.15
CA PRO A 77 14.34 10.96 7.34
C PRO A 77 13.30 12.05 7.03
N LYS A 78 13.50 12.81 5.96
CA LYS A 78 12.58 13.87 5.51
C LYS A 78 11.24 13.32 5.03
N GLU A 79 11.28 12.33 4.13
CA GLU A 79 10.07 11.68 3.60
C GLU A 79 9.25 11.01 4.71
N ARG A 80 9.91 10.40 5.71
CA ARG A 80 9.23 9.83 6.88
C ARG A 80 8.46 10.88 7.69
N ALA A 81 9.04 12.05 7.91
CA ALA A 81 8.37 13.14 8.62
C ALA A 81 7.12 13.64 7.87
N GLU A 82 7.21 13.75 6.54
CA GLU A 82 6.08 14.14 5.68
C GLU A 82 4.92 13.12 5.73
N GLN A 83 5.22 11.81 5.82
CA GLN A 83 4.19 10.77 5.98
C GLN A 83 3.39 10.91 7.28
N GLY A 84 4.01 11.39 8.37
CA GLY A 84 3.32 11.65 9.63
C GLY A 84 2.21 12.72 9.51
N HIS A 85 2.32 13.62 8.53
CA HIS A 85 1.28 14.62 8.27
C HIS A 85 0.10 14.10 7.46
N VAL A 86 0.23 12.94 6.82
CA VAL A 86 -0.85 12.28 6.07
C VAL A 86 -1.85 11.62 7.02
N PHE A 87 -1.38 11.12 8.17
CA PHE A 87 -2.23 10.61 9.25
C PHE A 87 -2.42 11.68 10.33
N LYS A 88 -3.10 12.77 9.98
CA LYS A 88 -3.62 13.68 11.02
C LYS A 88 -4.91 13.09 11.56
N VAL A 89 -4.85 12.66 12.81
CA VAL A 89 -6.01 12.42 13.70
C VAL A 89 -6.68 13.75 14.02
#